data_AF-A0A812KDV8-F1
#
_entry.id   AF-A0A812KDV8-F1
#
_cell.length_a   1.000
_cell.length_b   1.000
_cell.length_c   1.000
_cell.angle_alpha   90.00
_cell.angle_beta   90.00
_cell.angle_gamma   90.00
#
_symmetry.space_group_name_H-M   'P 1'
#
loop_
_entity.id
_entity.type
_entity.pdbx_description
1 polymer ?
#
loop_
_entity_poly.entity_id
_entity_poly.type
_entity_poly.pdbx_seq_one_letter_code
_entity_poly.pdbx_strand_id
1 'polypeptide(L)'
;MAAVAEQGLKIVTDYTCQDLANTAMAFAKPNICNRPFLQALAHHSARKMRQFEAREVSNALWSFTIVGPGVVGPDWLDPALDHFLNLIRMRQYEGWELVQVVNACWPHRGQLKHWAALERTFKERVFMRVVHALEAIIGRDQGLQGMEEPTAEAEITVPMKLLNAGPATHGSLSAAHRMPERLSPLESARRSAQRLIDELQVDFLGPIFTRVAMRQLGLIDPSDCRGGSAFSEGTGSEEITNSPEWGVQARSAVAASLEQMRRELPFMWFDRFGPHERRVISWIAFDLEVAIGSNGLEESSGPWHEHLRETGRITGFSLDEHRAMDKRGVETFTRLQEQWKGEVLFTLHDVRKGQEWLQGLFAQHDRAGHTERQALLEVIIEIISAIRRLERRQSQFLHGRAVTQPETSIELGLFDGSLGAAVRGQMQVFVCHFCCISCMAAISNFARRFPHVKMHIDYDDCWRTRLLDV
;
A
#
# COMPACT_ATOMS: atom_id res chain seq x y z
N MET A 1 -14.35 -2.51 29.01
CA MET A 1 -14.23 -3.84 28.35
C MET A 1 -14.47 -5.01 29.30
N ALA A 2 -13.88 -5.06 30.50
CA ALA A 2 -14.18 -6.13 31.47
C ALA A 2 -15.70 -6.23 31.80
N ALA A 3 -16.35 -5.12 32.15
CA ALA A 3 -17.80 -5.09 32.39
C ALA A 3 -18.63 -5.49 31.16
N VAL A 4 -18.17 -5.13 29.95
CA VAL A 4 -18.81 -5.53 28.68
C VAL A 4 -18.71 -7.04 28.48
N ALA A 5 -17.56 -7.64 28.77
CA ALA A 5 -17.37 -9.09 28.69
C ALA A 5 -18.21 -9.83 29.73
N GLU A 6 -18.28 -9.32 30.97
CA GLU A 6 -19.09 -9.91 32.03
C GLU A 6 -20.59 -9.88 31.68
N GLN A 7 -21.09 -8.74 31.19
CA GLN A 7 -22.47 -8.65 30.74
C GLN A 7 -22.71 -9.51 29.50
N GLY A 8 -21.79 -9.48 28.53
CA GLY A 8 -21.85 -10.28 27.31
C GLY A 8 -21.96 -11.77 27.59
N LEU A 9 -21.20 -12.30 28.55
CA LEU A 9 -21.29 -13.70 28.97
C LEU A 9 -22.69 -14.11 29.45
N LYS A 10 -23.45 -13.18 30.06
CA LYS A 10 -24.80 -13.45 30.56
C LYS A 10 -25.84 -13.54 29.43
N ILE A 11 -25.58 -12.90 28.29
CA ILE A 11 -26.55 -12.75 27.18
C ILE A 11 -26.06 -13.33 25.85
N VAL A 12 -24.89 -13.98 25.82
CA VAL A 12 -24.24 -14.49 24.59
C VAL A 12 -25.08 -15.54 23.86
N THR A 13 -25.98 -16.24 24.56
CA THR A 13 -26.93 -17.19 23.96
C THR A 13 -27.86 -16.52 22.96
N ASP A 14 -28.16 -15.24 23.15
CA ASP A 14 -29.13 -14.47 22.39
C ASP A 14 -28.49 -13.76 21.19
N TYR A 15 -27.16 -13.77 21.09
CA TYR A 15 -26.41 -13.08 20.04
C TYR A 15 -26.71 -13.67 18.66
N THR A 16 -26.96 -12.82 17.68
CA THR A 16 -26.99 -13.19 16.25
C THR A 16 -25.59 -13.54 15.73
N CYS A 17 -25.48 -14.06 14.50
CA CYS A 17 -24.18 -14.28 13.84
C CYS A 17 -23.37 -12.97 13.78
N GLN A 18 -24.06 -11.88 13.42
CA GLN A 18 -23.48 -10.54 13.34
C GLN A 18 -23.00 -10.05 14.71
N ASP A 19 -23.79 -10.24 15.77
CA ASP A 19 -23.39 -9.86 17.13
C ASP A 19 -22.14 -10.62 17.59
N LEU A 20 -22.07 -11.93 17.32
CA LEU A 20 -20.90 -12.75 17.66
C LEU A 20 -19.65 -12.24 16.95
N ALA A 21 -19.72 -12.03 15.63
CA ALA A 21 -18.59 -11.60 14.82
C ALA A 21 -18.14 -10.17 15.14
N ASN A 22 -19.07 -9.23 15.27
CA ASN A 22 -18.76 -7.83 15.58
C ASN A 22 -18.26 -7.65 17.01
N THR A 23 -18.78 -8.42 17.97
CA THR A 23 -18.28 -8.38 19.35
C THR A 23 -16.86 -8.95 19.41
N ALA A 24 -16.59 -10.06 18.74
CA ALA A 24 -15.23 -10.60 18.64
C ALA A 24 -14.26 -9.55 18.05
N MET A 25 -14.67 -8.87 16.98
CA MET A 25 -13.90 -7.81 16.33
C MET A 25 -13.65 -6.61 17.26
N ALA A 26 -14.64 -6.21 18.05
CA ALA A 26 -14.54 -5.09 19.00
C ALA A 26 -13.54 -5.37 20.14
N PHE A 27 -13.36 -6.64 20.51
CA PHE A 27 -12.28 -7.06 21.42
C PHE A 27 -10.95 -7.23 20.68
N ALA A 28 -11.00 -7.68 19.43
CA ALA A 28 -9.81 -7.98 18.65
C ALA A 28 -9.00 -6.74 18.24
N LYS A 29 -9.67 -5.74 17.65
CA LYS A 29 -9.06 -4.49 17.18
C LYS A 29 -8.18 -3.77 18.23
N PRO A 30 -8.61 -3.60 19.49
CA PRO A 30 -7.79 -2.97 20.53
C PRO A 30 -6.79 -3.92 21.22
N ASN A 31 -6.66 -5.16 20.73
CA ASN A 31 -5.87 -6.24 21.35
C ASN A 31 -6.27 -6.51 22.81
N ILE A 32 -7.56 -6.78 23.05
CA ILE A 32 -8.11 -7.04 24.39
C ILE A 32 -8.48 -8.52 24.48
N CYS A 33 -7.64 -9.29 25.16
CA CYS A 33 -7.87 -10.71 25.38
C CYS A 33 -8.67 -10.95 26.67
N ASN A 34 -9.99 -11.15 26.55
CA ASN A 34 -10.80 -11.77 27.61
C ASN A 34 -11.08 -13.22 27.22
N ARG A 35 -10.18 -14.14 27.62
CA ARG A 35 -10.24 -15.55 27.19
C ARG A 35 -11.60 -16.21 27.44
N PRO A 36 -12.22 -16.12 28.63
CA PRO A 36 -13.53 -16.74 28.87
C PRO A 36 -14.61 -16.24 27.91
N PHE A 37 -14.68 -14.93 27.68
CA PHE A 37 -15.69 -14.37 26.78
C PHE A 37 -15.41 -14.70 25.31
N LEU A 38 -14.15 -14.63 24.88
CA LEU A 38 -13.76 -15.02 23.52
C LEU A 38 -14.03 -16.51 23.25
N GLN A 39 -13.80 -17.39 24.22
CA GLN A 39 -14.15 -18.81 24.13
C GLN A 39 -15.66 -19.03 24.04
N ALA A 40 -16.45 -18.28 24.82
CA ALA A 40 -17.91 -18.32 24.73
C ALA A 40 -18.39 -17.87 23.35
N LEU A 41 -17.86 -16.74 22.83
CA LEU A 41 -18.15 -16.27 21.47
C LEU A 41 -17.79 -17.34 20.43
N ALA A 42 -16.59 -17.92 20.49
CA ALA A 42 -16.16 -18.97 19.58
C ALA A 42 -17.06 -20.21 19.64
N HIS A 43 -17.47 -20.64 20.83
CA HIS A 43 -18.40 -21.75 21.05
C HIS A 43 -19.76 -21.49 20.39
N HIS A 44 -20.34 -20.31 20.62
CA HIS A 44 -21.63 -19.94 20.03
C HIS A 44 -21.53 -19.73 18.51
N SER A 45 -20.42 -19.18 18.01
CA SER A 45 -20.14 -19.09 16.58
C SER A 45 -20.05 -20.46 15.92
N ALA A 46 -19.38 -21.43 16.54
CA ALA A 46 -19.27 -22.79 15.98
C ALA A 46 -20.65 -23.43 15.77
N ARG A 47 -21.57 -23.26 16.75
CA ARG A 47 -22.94 -23.77 16.66
C ARG A 47 -23.78 -23.09 15.57
N LYS A 48 -23.47 -21.84 15.26
CA LYS A 48 -24.20 -21.02 14.26
C LYS A 48 -23.46 -20.89 12.93
N MET A 49 -22.29 -21.53 12.75
CA MET A 49 -21.37 -21.29 11.63
C MET A 49 -22.05 -21.32 10.25
N ARG A 50 -22.94 -22.29 10.01
CA ARG A 50 -23.66 -22.42 8.73
C ARG A 50 -24.64 -21.28 8.42
N GLN A 51 -24.99 -20.47 9.42
CA GLN A 51 -25.85 -19.29 9.31
C GLN A 51 -25.05 -18.00 9.12
N PHE A 52 -23.71 -18.07 9.17
CA PHE A 52 -22.88 -16.89 8.97
C PHE A 52 -22.82 -16.55 7.48
N GLU A 53 -22.88 -15.28 7.16
CA GLU A 53 -22.48 -14.72 5.88
C GLU A 53 -20.94 -14.58 5.81
N ALA A 54 -20.41 -14.32 4.63
CA ALA A 54 -18.96 -14.27 4.39
C ALA A 54 -18.25 -13.28 5.31
N ARG A 55 -18.88 -12.12 5.53
CA ARG A 55 -18.39 -11.06 6.43
C ARG A 55 -18.28 -11.54 7.87
N GLU A 56 -19.27 -12.26 8.40
CA GLU A 56 -19.21 -12.76 9.77
C GLU A 56 -18.16 -13.85 9.95
N VAL A 57 -18.03 -14.77 8.98
CA VAL A 57 -16.99 -15.81 9.01
C VAL A 57 -15.62 -15.17 9.03
N SER A 58 -15.38 -14.23 8.12
CA SER A 58 -14.15 -13.46 8.02
C SER A 58 -13.82 -12.71 9.31
N ASN A 59 -14.79 -12.00 9.88
CA ASN A 59 -14.60 -11.23 11.10
C ASN A 59 -14.31 -12.12 12.31
N ALA A 60 -15.03 -13.23 12.46
CA ALA A 60 -14.81 -14.18 13.54
C ALA A 60 -13.44 -14.86 13.42
N LEU A 61 -13.07 -15.36 12.23
CA LEU A 61 -11.76 -15.97 11.95
C LEU A 61 -10.61 -15.04 12.31
N TRP A 62 -10.62 -13.81 11.75
CA TRP A 62 -9.58 -12.83 12.05
C TRP A 62 -9.52 -12.50 13.54
N SER A 63 -10.67 -12.24 14.17
CA SER A 63 -10.70 -11.90 15.59
C SER A 63 -10.13 -12.99 16.47
N PHE A 64 -10.56 -14.24 16.30
CA PHE A 64 -10.12 -15.33 17.17
C PHE A 64 -8.67 -15.75 16.94
N THR A 65 -8.14 -15.56 15.72
CA THR A 65 -6.73 -15.84 15.41
C THR A 65 -5.78 -14.73 15.89
N ILE A 66 -6.22 -13.45 15.90
CA ILE A 66 -5.37 -12.30 16.27
C ILE A 66 -5.22 -12.14 17.79
N VAL A 67 -6.31 -12.14 18.58
CA VAL A 67 -6.24 -11.77 20.02
C VAL A 67 -6.01 -12.91 20.99
N GLY A 68 -5.83 -14.13 20.51
CA GLY A 68 -5.53 -15.23 21.42
C GLY A 68 -5.06 -16.48 20.70
N PRO A 69 -3.74 -16.72 20.64
CA PRO A 69 -3.22 -18.05 20.39
C PRO A 69 -3.93 -19.06 21.33
N GLY A 70 -4.59 -20.04 20.71
CA GLY A 70 -5.34 -21.10 21.40
C GLY A 70 -6.79 -20.80 21.76
N VAL A 71 -7.40 -19.67 21.34
CA VAL A 71 -8.87 -19.48 21.46
C VAL A 71 -9.61 -20.41 20.50
N VAL A 72 -9.08 -20.58 19.29
CA VAL A 72 -9.57 -21.51 18.28
C VAL A 72 -8.42 -22.38 17.78
N GLY A 73 -8.74 -23.60 17.33
CA GLY A 73 -7.82 -24.54 16.72
C GLY A 73 -8.39 -25.11 15.41
N PRO A 74 -7.71 -26.10 14.79
CA PRO A 74 -8.16 -26.70 13.53
C PRO A 74 -9.62 -27.18 13.55
N ASP A 75 -10.10 -27.72 14.68
CA ASP A 75 -11.49 -28.18 14.82
C ASP A 75 -12.55 -27.08 14.69
N TRP A 76 -12.16 -25.82 14.89
CA TRP A 76 -13.02 -24.66 14.66
C TRP A 76 -12.74 -24.01 13.30
N LEU A 77 -11.45 -23.92 12.92
CA LEU A 77 -11.01 -23.27 11.69
C LEU A 77 -11.45 -24.04 10.45
N ASP A 78 -11.30 -25.37 10.41
CA ASP A 78 -11.67 -26.17 9.23
C ASP A 78 -13.17 -26.08 8.90
N PRO A 79 -14.13 -26.24 9.85
CA PRO A 79 -15.54 -26.03 9.56
C PRO A 79 -15.89 -24.61 9.12
N ALA A 80 -15.21 -23.58 9.67
CA ALA A 80 -15.39 -22.20 9.24
C ALA A 80 -14.91 -21.99 7.80
N LEU A 81 -13.76 -22.56 7.45
CA LEU A 81 -13.20 -22.51 6.10
C LEU A 81 -14.04 -23.27 5.08
N ASP A 82 -14.54 -24.46 5.42
CA ASP A 82 -15.43 -25.23 4.56
C ASP A 82 -16.70 -24.42 4.21
N HIS A 83 -17.33 -23.82 5.23
CA HIS A 83 -18.48 -22.95 5.02
C HIS A 83 -18.13 -21.71 4.18
N PHE A 84 -17.01 -21.04 4.47
CA PHE A 84 -16.56 -19.88 3.70
C PHE A 84 -16.28 -20.21 2.22
N LEU A 85 -15.62 -21.33 1.94
CA LEU A 85 -15.39 -21.81 0.57
C LEU A 85 -16.71 -22.15 -0.13
N ASN A 86 -17.71 -22.64 0.60
CA ASN A 86 -19.05 -22.83 0.06
C ASN A 86 -19.72 -21.48 -0.29
N LEU A 87 -19.61 -20.46 0.56
CA LEU A 87 -20.12 -19.10 0.26
C LEU A 87 -19.47 -18.51 -1.00
N ILE A 88 -18.16 -18.69 -1.19
CA ILE A 88 -17.45 -18.28 -2.40
C ILE A 88 -18.01 -18.99 -3.64
N ARG A 89 -18.25 -20.30 -3.54
CA ARG A 89 -18.83 -21.11 -4.63
C ARG A 89 -20.22 -20.60 -5.02
N MET A 90 -21.00 -20.19 -4.03
CA MET A 90 -22.34 -19.60 -4.20
C MET A 90 -22.30 -18.12 -4.60
N ARG A 91 -21.11 -17.52 -4.78
CA ARG A 91 -20.91 -16.11 -5.09
C ARG A 91 -21.50 -15.16 -4.04
N GLN A 92 -21.48 -15.57 -2.77
CA GLN A 92 -21.99 -14.80 -1.63
C GLN A 92 -20.83 -14.18 -0.84
N TYR A 93 -20.02 -13.34 -1.50
CA TYR A 93 -18.87 -12.63 -0.89
C TYR A 93 -18.47 -11.41 -1.74
N GLU A 94 -17.77 -10.42 -1.16
CA GLU A 94 -17.38 -9.16 -1.82
C GLU A 94 -15.90 -9.14 -2.24
N GLY A 95 -15.04 -9.97 -1.63
CA GLY A 95 -13.65 -10.19 -2.06
C GLY A 95 -12.64 -9.90 -0.95
N TRP A 96 -12.83 -8.81 -0.22
CA TRP A 96 -12.04 -8.43 0.94
C TRP A 96 -12.06 -9.48 2.05
N GLU A 97 -13.17 -10.23 2.19
CA GLU A 97 -13.27 -11.32 3.16
C GLU A 97 -12.21 -12.39 2.90
N LEU A 98 -11.93 -12.69 1.63
CA LEU A 98 -10.96 -13.72 1.26
C LEU A 98 -9.54 -13.32 1.66
N VAL A 99 -9.20 -12.04 1.53
CA VAL A 99 -7.92 -11.49 2.02
C VAL A 99 -7.82 -11.66 3.53
N GLN A 100 -8.86 -11.27 4.27
CA GLN A 100 -8.83 -11.34 5.71
C GLN A 100 -8.74 -12.79 6.21
N VAL A 101 -9.51 -13.70 5.60
CA VAL A 101 -9.50 -15.13 5.94
C VAL A 101 -8.16 -15.80 5.63
N VAL A 102 -7.55 -15.54 4.47
CA VAL A 102 -6.24 -16.13 4.12
C VAL A 102 -5.13 -15.66 5.06
N ASN A 103 -5.15 -14.37 5.45
CA ASN A 103 -4.17 -13.84 6.40
C ASN A 103 -4.38 -14.37 7.83
N ALA A 104 -5.63 -14.48 8.28
CA ALA A 104 -5.97 -15.07 9.57
C ALA A 104 -5.53 -16.54 9.69
N CYS A 105 -5.64 -17.28 8.58
CA CYS A 105 -5.30 -18.71 8.55
C CYS A 105 -3.81 -18.98 8.30
N TRP A 106 -3.04 -17.98 7.84
CA TRP A 106 -1.63 -18.16 7.49
C TRP A 106 -0.78 -18.80 8.62
N PRO A 107 -0.88 -18.39 9.90
CA PRO A 107 -0.11 -19.03 10.98
C PRO A 107 -0.47 -20.51 11.22
N HIS A 108 -1.69 -20.92 10.86
CA HIS A 108 -2.22 -22.26 11.09
C HIS A 108 -2.18 -23.15 9.84
N ARG A 109 -1.76 -22.61 8.69
CA ARG A 109 -1.86 -23.24 7.36
C ARG A 109 -1.40 -24.70 7.28
N GLY A 110 -0.34 -25.07 8.00
CA GLY A 110 0.20 -26.43 7.99
C GLY A 110 -0.72 -27.49 8.61
N GLN A 111 -1.73 -27.08 9.38
CA GLN A 111 -2.66 -27.98 10.07
C GLN A 111 -4.09 -27.94 9.48
N LEU A 112 -4.34 -27.04 8.54
CA LEU A 112 -5.68 -26.79 7.99
C LEU A 112 -5.93 -27.63 6.75
N LYS A 113 -6.97 -28.46 6.77
CA LYS A 113 -7.35 -29.33 5.64
C LYS A 113 -7.72 -28.52 4.41
N HIS A 114 -8.36 -27.36 4.62
CA HIS A 114 -8.85 -26.51 3.55
C HIS A 114 -7.87 -25.43 3.08
N TRP A 115 -6.63 -25.39 3.63
CA TRP A 115 -5.64 -24.36 3.29
C TRP A 115 -5.36 -24.27 1.79
N ALA A 116 -5.01 -25.39 1.16
CA ALA A 116 -4.63 -25.40 -0.26
C ALA A 116 -5.75 -24.89 -1.18
N ALA A 117 -7.02 -25.18 -0.84
CA ALA A 117 -8.16 -24.69 -1.59
C ALA A 117 -8.37 -23.18 -1.38
N LEU A 118 -8.24 -22.70 -0.14
CA LEU A 118 -8.31 -21.27 0.20
C LEU A 118 -7.21 -20.47 -0.50
N GLU A 119 -5.97 -20.93 -0.41
CA GLU A 119 -4.80 -20.26 -0.99
C GLU A 119 -4.90 -20.19 -2.53
N ARG A 120 -5.31 -21.29 -3.18
CA ARG A 120 -5.58 -21.30 -4.63
C ARG A 120 -6.68 -20.30 -5.01
N THR A 121 -7.79 -20.31 -4.26
CA THR A 121 -8.92 -19.41 -4.50
C THR A 121 -8.52 -17.95 -4.35
N PHE A 122 -7.72 -17.62 -3.33
CA PHE A 122 -7.15 -16.29 -3.13
C PHE A 122 -6.21 -15.89 -4.27
N LYS A 123 -5.34 -16.81 -4.69
CA LYS A 123 -4.40 -16.60 -5.80
C LYS A 123 -5.14 -16.15 -7.07
N GLU A 124 -6.16 -16.91 -7.45
CA GLU A 124 -6.89 -16.74 -8.71
C GLU A 124 -7.84 -15.54 -8.68
N ARG A 125 -8.58 -15.37 -7.59
CA ARG A 125 -9.69 -14.40 -7.54
C ARG A 125 -9.27 -13.00 -7.12
N VAL A 126 -8.15 -12.86 -6.41
CA VAL A 126 -7.69 -11.58 -5.87
C VAL A 126 -6.23 -11.32 -6.25
N PHE A 127 -5.31 -12.18 -5.81
CA PHE A 127 -3.88 -11.87 -5.83
C PHE A 127 -3.34 -11.59 -7.24
N MET A 128 -3.53 -12.53 -8.19
CA MET A 128 -2.99 -12.37 -9.54
C MET A 128 -3.65 -11.20 -10.30
N ARG A 129 -4.94 -10.96 -10.08
CA ARG A 129 -5.63 -9.79 -10.68
C ARG A 129 -5.00 -8.48 -10.21
N VAL A 130 -4.71 -8.37 -8.92
CA VAL A 130 -4.04 -7.19 -8.34
C VAL A 130 -2.61 -7.05 -8.88
N VAL A 131 -1.83 -8.14 -8.92
CA VAL A 131 -0.45 -8.09 -9.45
C VAL A 131 -0.44 -7.65 -10.91
N HIS A 132 -1.26 -8.24 -11.78
CA HIS A 132 -1.33 -7.86 -13.19
C HIS A 132 -1.76 -6.41 -13.39
N ALA A 133 -2.69 -5.91 -12.57
CA ALA A 133 -3.08 -4.50 -12.59
C ALA A 133 -1.89 -3.58 -12.24
N LEU A 134 -1.05 -3.96 -11.28
CA LEU A 134 0.16 -3.23 -10.91
C LEU A 134 1.26 -3.35 -11.98
N GLU A 135 1.46 -4.52 -12.59
CA GLU A 135 2.39 -4.72 -13.72
C GLU A 135 2.03 -3.83 -14.91
N ALA A 136 0.74 -3.70 -15.22
CA ALA A 136 0.25 -2.81 -16.27
C ALA A 136 0.56 -1.34 -15.97
N ILE A 137 0.48 -0.92 -14.70
CA ILE A 137 0.91 0.43 -14.27
C ILE A 137 2.41 0.61 -14.52
N ILE A 138 3.26 -0.37 -14.13
CA ILE A 138 4.71 -0.31 -14.40
C ILE A 138 4.99 -0.29 -15.92
N GLY A 139 4.12 -0.89 -16.74
CA GLY A 139 4.32 -1.06 -18.18
C GLY A 139 5.11 -2.32 -18.52
N ARG A 140 4.95 -3.37 -17.71
CA ARG A 140 5.58 -4.70 -17.91
C ARG A 140 4.52 -5.76 -18.22
N ASP A 141 3.38 -5.37 -18.77
CA ASP A 141 2.29 -6.29 -19.06
C ASP A 141 2.72 -7.34 -20.08
N GLN A 142 2.87 -8.59 -19.63
CA GLN A 142 2.82 -9.75 -20.51
C GLN A 142 1.35 -10.04 -20.84
N GLY A 143 0.68 -9.13 -21.56
CA GLY A 143 -0.64 -9.36 -22.14
C GLY A 143 -1.83 -9.34 -21.17
N LEU A 144 -2.54 -8.21 -21.12
CA LEU A 144 -3.98 -8.16 -20.84
C LEU A 144 -4.81 -8.21 -22.14
N GLN A 145 -4.36 -8.98 -23.14
CA GLN A 145 -5.21 -9.34 -24.29
C GLN A 145 -6.13 -10.48 -23.85
N GLY A 146 -7.26 -10.16 -23.24
CA GLY A 146 -8.24 -11.17 -22.82
C GLY A 146 -9.34 -10.72 -21.87
N MET A 147 -9.34 -9.47 -21.40
CA MET A 147 -10.56 -8.88 -20.84
C MET A 147 -11.28 -8.16 -21.98
N GLU A 148 -12.25 -8.81 -22.61
CA GLU A 148 -13.20 -8.14 -23.50
C GLU A 148 -13.75 -6.92 -22.76
N GLU A 149 -13.65 -5.73 -23.39
CA GLU A 149 -14.44 -4.59 -22.95
C GLU A 149 -15.90 -5.03 -22.94
N PRO A 150 -16.65 -4.88 -21.83
CA PRO A 150 -18.07 -5.15 -21.84
C PRO A 150 -18.69 -4.20 -22.87
N THR A 151 -19.30 -4.78 -23.89
CA THR A 151 -20.10 -4.06 -24.87
C THR A 151 -21.07 -3.16 -24.11
N ALA A 152 -21.07 -1.88 -24.46
CA ALA A 152 -21.99 -0.90 -23.93
C ALA A 152 -23.43 -1.36 -24.19
N GLU A 153 -24.11 -1.90 -23.17
CA GLU A 153 -25.56 -1.89 -23.00
C GLU A 153 -25.99 -2.55 -21.69
N ALA A 154 -26.57 -1.72 -20.82
CA ALA A 154 -27.58 -1.97 -19.78
C ALA A 154 -27.19 -1.25 -18.48
N GLU A 155 -27.54 0.03 -18.40
CA GLU A 155 -27.75 0.72 -17.13
C GLU A 155 -28.75 -0.08 -16.29
N ILE A 156 -28.25 -0.89 -15.35
CA ILE A 156 -29.06 -1.42 -14.26
C ILE A 156 -28.77 -0.52 -13.06
N THR A 157 -29.65 0.45 -12.88
CA THR A 157 -29.71 1.30 -11.69
C THR A 157 -30.04 0.44 -10.48
N VAL A 158 -29.05 0.01 -9.71
CA VAL A 158 -29.26 -0.56 -8.38
C VAL A 158 -29.12 0.58 -7.35
N PRO A 159 -30.07 0.78 -6.42
CA PRO A 159 -29.97 1.86 -5.46
C PRO A 159 -28.84 1.57 -4.45
N MET A 160 -27.82 2.44 -4.41
CA MET A 160 -26.90 2.54 -3.29
C MET A 160 -27.69 2.79 -2.00
N LYS A 161 -27.82 1.77 -1.14
CA LYS A 161 -28.10 2.00 0.28
C LYS A 161 -26.80 2.47 0.92
N LEU A 162 -26.63 3.79 1.00
CA LEU A 162 -25.71 4.43 1.93
C LEU A 162 -26.05 3.96 3.36
N LEU A 163 -25.08 3.38 4.05
CA LEU A 163 -25.06 3.40 5.51
C LEU A 163 -23.82 4.19 5.95
N ASN A 164 -24.10 5.44 6.35
CA ASN A 164 -23.33 6.31 7.22
C ASN A 164 -21.89 6.68 6.81
N ALA A 165 -21.78 7.65 5.91
CA ALA A 165 -20.65 8.58 5.84
C ALA A 165 -21.08 9.94 6.39
N GLY A 166 -20.21 10.58 7.17
CA GLY A 166 -20.37 11.95 7.68
C GLY A 166 -20.44 13.00 6.57
N PRO A 167 -20.65 14.29 6.92
CA PRO A 167 -21.25 15.26 6.02
C PRO A 167 -20.36 15.58 4.81
N ALA A 168 -20.93 15.34 3.64
CA ALA A 168 -20.40 15.61 2.31
C ALA A 168 -20.33 17.12 2.02
N THR A 169 -19.21 17.58 1.47
CA THR A 169 -19.12 18.83 0.71
C THR A 169 -19.26 18.50 -0.78
N HIS A 170 -20.49 18.62 -1.29
CA HIS A 170 -20.79 18.52 -2.72
C HIS A 170 -20.29 19.78 -3.45
N GLY A 171 -19.27 19.62 -4.30
CA GLY A 171 -18.92 20.57 -5.35
C GLY A 171 -19.44 20.05 -6.69
N SER A 172 -20.45 20.72 -7.25
CA SER A 172 -21.08 20.44 -8.54
C SER A 172 -20.07 20.54 -9.70
N LEU A 173 -19.96 19.50 -10.52
CA LEU A 173 -19.33 19.56 -11.84
C LEU A 173 -20.41 19.32 -12.91
N SER A 174 -20.68 20.36 -13.70
CA SER A 174 -21.57 20.27 -14.84
C SER A 174 -20.94 19.42 -15.95
N ALA A 175 -21.73 18.48 -16.46
CA ALA A 175 -21.36 17.58 -17.53
C ALA A 175 -21.38 18.31 -18.88
N ALA A 176 -20.20 18.50 -19.47
CA ALA A 176 -20.05 18.70 -20.91
C ALA A 176 -19.56 17.40 -21.53
N HIS A 177 -20.41 16.78 -22.34
CA HIS A 177 -20.09 15.61 -23.17
C HIS A 177 -18.83 15.88 -24.01
N ARG A 178 -17.73 15.16 -23.74
CA ARG A 178 -16.63 14.95 -24.68
C ARG A 178 -16.59 13.46 -25.05
N MET A 179 -16.50 13.18 -26.34
CA MET A 179 -16.23 11.83 -26.86
C MET A 179 -14.91 11.28 -26.27
N PRO A 180 -14.76 9.97 -26.07
CA PRO A 180 -13.63 9.41 -25.35
C PRO A 180 -12.33 9.61 -26.13
N GLU A 181 -11.49 10.52 -25.66
CA GLU A 181 -10.06 10.56 -26.00
C GLU A 181 -9.47 9.17 -25.71
N ARG A 182 -8.68 8.61 -26.64
CA ARG A 182 -7.87 7.41 -26.36
C ARG A 182 -6.99 7.74 -25.15
N LEU A 183 -7.35 7.18 -23.99
CA LEU A 183 -6.56 7.29 -22.77
C LEU A 183 -5.16 6.76 -23.04
N SER A 184 -4.14 7.42 -22.50
CA SER A 184 -2.78 6.91 -22.56
C SER A 184 -2.72 5.49 -21.94
N PRO A 185 -1.77 4.62 -22.35
CA PRO A 185 -1.67 3.26 -21.80
C PRO A 185 -1.63 3.24 -20.26
N LEU A 186 -0.97 4.23 -19.64
CA LEU A 186 -0.93 4.38 -18.19
C LEU A 186 -2.31 4.73 -17.59
N GLU A 187 -3.04 5.66 -18.19
CA GLU A 187 -4.39 6.02 -17.72
C GLU A 187 -5.37 4.86 -17.87
N SER A 188 -5.28 4.10 -18.96
CA SER A 188 -6.08 2.88 -19.16
C SER A 188 -5.77 1.82 -18.09
N ALA A 189 -4.48 1.56 -17.82
CA ALA A 189 -4.04 0.66 -16.76
C ALA A 189 -4.57 1.10 -15.39
N ARG A 190 -4.44 2.40 -15.07
CA ARG A 190 -4.91 2.97 -13.79
C ARG A 190 -6.43 2.87 -13.64
N ARG A 191 -7.21 3.14 -14.69
CA ARG A 191 -8.68 2.99 -14.64
C ARG A 191 -9.10 1.54 -14.47
N SER A 192 -8.44 0.61 -15.15
CA SER A 192 -8.73 -0.82 -15.03
C SER A 192 -8.36 -1.34 -13.64
N ALA A 193 -7.22 -0.92 -13.11
CA ALA A 193 -6.82 -1.20 -11.73
C ALA A 193 -7.82 -0.60 -10.71
N GLN A 194 -8.29 0.63 -10.93
CA GLN A 194 -9.28 1.25 -10.05
C GLN A 194 -10.58 0.46 -10.01
N ARG A 195 -11.14 0.10 -11.18
CA ARG A 195 -12.35 -0.72 -11.27
C ARG A 195 -12.21 -2.06 -10.54
N LEU A 196 -11.04 -2.69 -10.65
CA LEU A 196 -10.75 -3.94 -9.95
C LEU A 196 -10.78 -3.77 -8.43
N ILE A 197 -10.20 -2.69 -7.92
CA ILE A 197 -10.18 -2.42 -6.47
C ILE A 197 -11.58 -2.08 -5.96
N ASP A 198 -12.37 -1.33 -6.73
CA ASP A 198 -13.76 -1.03 -6.40
C ASP A 198 -14.62 -2.31 -6.39
N GLU A 199 -14.40 -3.21 -7.35
CA GLU A 199 -15.09 -4.51 -7.45
C GLU A 199 -14.75 -5.42 -6.26
N LEU A 200 -13.46 -5.56 -5.94
CA LEU A 200 -13.00 -6.47 -4.88
C LEU A 200 -13.17 -5.89 -3.48
N GLN A 201 -13.32 -4.57 -3.37
CA GLN A 201 -13.28 -3.82 -2.10
C GLN A 201 -12.02 -4.11 -1.26
N VAL A 202 -10.91 -4.43 -1.91
CA VAL A 202 -9.65 -4.83 -1.25
C VAL A 202 -8.71 -3.65 -1.13
N ASP A 203 -8.31 -3.35 0.09
CA ASP A 203 -7.34 -2.31 0.39
C ASP A 203 -5.89 -2.81 0.41
N PHE A 204 -5.66 -4.04 0.87
CA PHE A 204 -4.32 -4.62 1.06
C PHE A 204 -4.34 -6.14 0.82
N LEU A 205 -3.17 -6.75 0.63
CA LEU A 205 -3.05 -8.21 0.49
C LEU A 205 -2.61 -8.91 1.79
N GLY A 206 -2.09 -8.13 2.74
CA GLY A 206 -1.52 -8.59 4.00
C GLY A 206 0.00 -8.77 3.92
N PRO A 207 0.71 -8.87 5.05
CA PRO A 207 2.15 -8.68 5.11
C PRO A 207 2.94 -9.70 4.27
N ILE A 208 2.50 -10.96 4.23
CA ILE A 208 3.15 -12.01 3.44
C ILE A 208 2.87 -11.79 1.95
N PHE A 209 1.60 -11.64 1.57
CA PHE A 209 1.21 -11.56 0.17
C PHE A 209 1.59 -10.23 -0.47
N THR A 210 1.61 -9.11 0.24
CA THR A 210 2.22 -7.86 -0.23
C THR A 210 3.68 -8.11 -0.64
N ARG A 211 4.44 -8.92 0.11
CA ARG A 211 5.86 -9.19 -0.20
C ARG A 211 5.98 -10.02 -1.46
N VAL A 212 5.13 -11.04 -1.60
CA VAL A 212 5.07 -11.89 -2.80
C VAL A 212 4.72 -11.05 -4.03
N ALA A 213 3.72 -10.16 -3.93
CA ALA A 213 3.33 -9.26 -5.01
C ALA A 213 4.49 -8.33 -5.39
N MET A 214 5.10 -7.64 -4.43
CA MET A 214 6.22 -6.75 -4.70
C MET A 214 7.44 -7.47 -5.27
N ARG A 215 7.66 -8.74 -4.89
CA ARG A 215 8.71 -9.58 -5.48
C ARG A 215 8.42 -9.88 -6.94
N GLN A 216 7.18 -10.21 -7.30
CA GLN A 216 6.78 -10.39 -8.70
C GLN A 216 6.94 -9.11 -9.53
N LEU A 217 6.68 -7.95 -8.92
CA LEU A 217 6.93 -6.64 -9.54
C LEU A 217 8.43 -6.27 -9.64
N GLY A 218 9.33 -7.09 -9.10
CA GLY A 218 10.78 -6.83 -9.10
C GLY A 218 11.19 -5.69 -8.15
N LEU A 219 10.41 -5.45 -7.10
CA LEU A 219 10.60 -4.37 -6.13
C LEU A 219 11.18 -4.85 -4.80
N ILE A 220 11.41 -6.15 -4.62
CA ILE A 220 12.01 -6.73 -3.41
C ILE A 220 13.49 -7.04 -3.69
N ASP A 221 14.33 -6.88 -2.69
CA ASP A 221 15.74 -7.29 -2.75
C ASP A 221 15.84 -8.80 -3.07
N PRO A 222 16.64 -9.23 -4.07
CA PRO A 222 16.81 -10.65 -4.39
C PRO A 222 17.27 -11.53 -3.21
N SER A 223 17.97 -10.97 -2.20
CA SER A 223 18.37 -11.73 -1.02
C SER A 223 17.23 -11.96 -0.02
N ASP A 224 16.08 -11.29 -0.19
CA ASP A 224 14.93 -11.43 0.68
C ASP A 224 14.05 -12.63 0.28
N CYS A 225 14.06 -13.64 1.14
CA CYS A 225 13.32 -14.89 0.97
C CYS A 225 12.05 -14.99 1.83
N ARG A 226 11.70 -13.93 2.59
CA ARG A 226 10.50 -13.94 3.45
C ARG A 226 9.23 -14.13 2.62
N GLY A 227 8.32 -14.94 3.13
CA GLY A 227 7.08 -15.31 2.42
C GLY A 227 7.30 -16.19 1.20
N GLY A 228 8.49 -16.76 1.01
CA GLY A 228 8.81 -17.64 -0.13
C GLY A 228 7.99 -18.94 -0.19
N SER A 229 7.38 -19.36 0.92
CA SER A 229 6.50 -20.53 0.97
C SER A 229 5.07 -20.25 0.49
N ALA A 230 4.71 -19.00 0.20
CA ALA A 230 3.38 -18.67 -0.28
C ALA A 230 3.20 -19.18 -1.71
N PHE A 231 2.08 -19.85 -1.98
CA PHE A 231 1.78 -20.49 -3.25
C PHE A 231 2.76 -21.59 -3.70
N SER A 232 3.65 -22.07 -2.83
CA SER A 232 4.54 -23.20 -3.16
C SER A 232 3.86 -24.53 -2.82
N GLU A 233 3.97 -25.50 -3.72
CA GLU A 233 3.51 -26.87 -3.47
C GLU A 233 4.49 -27.57 -2.51
N GLY A 234 4.24 -27.47 -1.21
CA GLY A 234 5.07 -28.12 -0.20
C GLY A 234 4.53 -27.91 1.21
N THR A 235 4.26 -29.01 1.92
CA THR A 235 3.90 -28.98 3.34
C THR A 235 5.12 -28.58 4.18
N GLY A 236 5.07 -27.40 4.81
CA GLY A 236 5.84 -27.14 6.02
C GLY A 236 7.32 -26.78 5.86
N SER A 237 7.74 -26.11 4.79
CA SER A 237 9.04 -25.43 4.83
C SER A 237 9.00 -24.34 5.92
N GLU A 238 9.91 -24.37 6.89
CA GLU A 238 10.09 -23.28 7.85
C GLU A 238 10.19 -21.94 7.10
N GLU A 239 9.51 -20.91 7.61
CA GLU A 239 9.59 -19.57 7.02
C GLU A 239 11.03 -19.09 7.12
N ILE A 240 11.72 -19.01 5.99
CA ILE A 240 13.05 -18.41 5.95
C ILE A 240 12.90 -16.92 6.21
N THR A 241 13.58 -16.42 7.26
CA THR A 241 13.43 -15.05 7.76
C THR A 241 14.53 -14.11 7.29
N ASN A 242 15.43 -14.55 6.39
CA ASN A 242 16.56 -13.73 5.96
C ASN A 242 16.05 -12.44 5.31
N SER A 243 16.49 -11.34 5.91
CA SER A 243 16.25 -9.98 5.46
C SER A 243 17.56 -9.41 4.92
N PRO A 244 17.53 -8.50 3.94
CA PRO A 244 18.74 -7.87 3.44
C PRO A 244 19.40 -7.02 4.54
N GLU A 245 20.72 -6.89 4.51
CA GLU A 245 21.49 -6.14 5.54
C GLU A 245 21.01 -4.70 5.67
N TRP A 246 20.77 -4.02 4.54
CA TRP A 246 20.24 -2.65 4.53
C TRP A 246 18.85 -2.56 5.18
N GLY A 247 18.00 -3.59 5.01
CA GLY A 247 16.67 -3.64 5.61
C GLY A 247 16.72 -3.78 7.13
N VAL A 248 17.73 -4.48 7.66
CA VAL A 248 18.01 -4.56 9.11
C VAL A 248 18.45 -3.18 9.64
N GLN A 249 19.36 -2.51 8.94
CA GLN A 249 19.83 -1.17 9.34
C GLN A 249 18.68 -0.14 9.32
N ALA A 250 17.88 -0.13 8.25
CA ALA A 250 16.74 0.76 8.10
C ALA A 250 15.68 0.53 9.18
N ARG A 251 15.38 -0.74 9.50
CA ARG A 251 14.51 -1.13 10.61
C ARG A 251 15.01 -0.59 11.95
N SER A 252 16.29 -0.74 12.24
CA SER A 252 16.89 -0.21 13.47
C SER A 252 16.79 1.32 13.55
N ALA A 253 17.02 2.03 12.45
CA ALA A 253 16.87 3.49 12.38
C ALA A 253 15.41 3.92 12.64
N VAL A 254 14.46 3.28 11.97
CA VAL A 254 13.02 3.52 12.16
C VAL A 254 12.58 3.23 13.60
N ALA A 255 13.04 2.13 14.19
CA ALA A 255 12.72 1.78 15.57
C ALA A 255 13.25 2.84 16.56
N ALA A 256 14.48 3.32 16.36
CA ALA A 256 15.05 4.40 17.17
C ALA A 256 14.24 5.70 17.07
N SER A 257 13.81 6.08 15.86
CA SER A 257 12.97 7.27 15.66
C SER A 257 11.58 7.13 16.25
N LEU A 258 10.95 5.95 16.17
CA LEU A 258 9.67 5.68 16.83
C LEU A 258 9.78 5.75 18.36
N GLU A 259 10.87 5.25 18.93
CA GLU A 259 11.14 5.34 20.37
C GLU A 259 11.39 6.79 20.82
N GLN A 260 12.12 7.57 20.01
CA GLN A 260 12.30 9.00 20.27
C GLN A 260 10.97 9.75 20.25
N MET A 261 10.16 9.59 19.18
CA MET A 261 8.84 10.22 19.08
C MET A 261 7.92 9.81 20.24
N ARG A 262 8.00 8.55 20.70
CA ARG A 262 7.25 8.07 21.87
C ARG A 262 7.61 8.84 23.15
N ARG A 263 8.88 9.17 23.34
CA ARG A 263 9.35 9.93 24.52
C ARG A 263 8.95 11.40 24.45
N GLU A 264 8.99 12.00 23.27
CA GLU A 264 8.67 13.41 23.06
C GLU A 264 7.15 13.68 23.08
N LEU A 265 6.35 12.76 22.52
CA LEU A 265 4.91 12.90 22.36
C LEU A 265 4.15 11.70 22.97
N PRO A 266 4.29 11.43 24.27
CA PRO A 266 3.75 10.21 24.88
C PRO A 266 2.23 10.11 24.71
N PHE A 267 1.50 11.23 24.70
CA PHE A 267 0.05 11.29 24.44
C PHE A 267 -0.37 10.70 23.08
N MET A 268 0.49 10.75 22.05
CA MET A 268 0.24 10.09 20.77
C MET A 268 0.29 8.56 20.85
N TRP A 269 0.91 8.01 21.90
CA TRP A 269 0.99 6.57 22.18
C TRP A 269 -0.12 6.05 23.10
N PHE A 270 -0.82 6.93 23.83
CA PHE A 270 -1.95 6.53 24.70
C PHE A 270 -3.19 6.10 23.90
N ASP A 271 -3.33 6.62 22.68
CA ASP A 271 -4.45 6.27 21.82
C ASP A 271 -4.19 4.91 21.14
N ARG A 272 -4.56 3.80 21.80
CA ARG A 272 -4.70 2.50 21.11
C ARG A 272 -5.77 2.54 20.00
N PHE A 273 -6.58 3.60 19.97
CA PHE A 273 -7.76 3.78 19.11
C PHE A 273 -7.59 4.86 18.03
N GLY A 274 -6.40 5.47 17.92
CA GLY A 274 -6.13 6.47 16.88
C GLY A 274 -5.94 5.80 15.52
N PRO A 275 -6.30 6.47 14.40
CA PRO A 275 -6.11 5.90 13.07
C PRO A 275 -4.66 5.46 12.93
N HIS A 276 -4.46 4.25 12.40
CA HIS A 276 -3.18 3.57 12.22
C HIS A 276 -2.10 4.46 11.54
N GLU A 277 -2.53 5.54 10.91
CA GLU A 277 -1.80 6.62 10.25
C GLU A 277 -0.93 7.49 11.17
N ARG A 278 -1.15 7.54 12.49
CA ARG A 278 -0.41 8.46 13.38
C ARG A 278 1.02 8.02 13.76
N ARG A 279 1.45 6.82 13.34
CA ARG A 279 2.74 6.23 13.74
C ARG A 279 3.41 5.50 12.57
N VAL A 280 3.35 6.11 11.39
CA VAL A 280 3.94 5.53 10.18
C VAL A 280 5.06 6.44 9.68
N ILE A 281 6.27 5.91 9.68
CA ILE A 281 7.46 6.56 9.13
C ILE A 281 8.16 5.61 8.15
N SER A 282 8.92 6.19 7.24
CA SER A 282 9.76 5.49 6.30
C SER A 282 11.20 5.91 6.48
N TRP A 283 12.08 5.10 5.92
CA TRP A 283 13.49 5.40 5.76
C TRP A 283 13.82 5.25 4.28
N ILE A 284 14.63 6.17 3.75
CA ILE A 284 15.10 6.12 2.37
C ILE A 284 16.62 6.20 2.29
N ALA A 285 17.19 5.47 1.34
CA ALA A 285 18.54 5.66 0.86
C ALA A 285 18.55 5.53 -0.65
N PHE A 286 19.38 6.31 -1.32
CA PHE A 286 19.50 6.25 -2.77
C PHE A 286 20.86 6.73 -3.24
N ASP A 287 21.25 6.21 -4.39
CA ASP A 287 22.46 6.57 -5.11
C ASP A 287 22.04 6.68 -6.58
N LEU A 288 21.83 7.92 -7.02
CA LEU A 288 21.21 8.26 -8.30
C LEU A 288 22.11 9.16 -9.12
N GLU A 289 22.24 8.85 -10.40
CA GLU A 289 22.82 9.72 -11.41
C GLU A 289 21.68 10.37 -12.21
N VAL A 290 21.63 11.69 -12.20
CA VAL A 290 20.72 12.50 -13.01
C VAL A 290 21.52 13.08 -14.16
N ALA A 291 21.12 12.80 -15.39
CA ALA A 291 21.77 13.31 -16.60
C ALA A 291 20.80 14.10 -17.48
N ILE A 292 21.25 15.20 -18.08
CA ILE A 292 20.52 15.92 -19.13
C ILE A 292 21.27 15.90 -20.47
N GLY A 293 20.52 15.91 -21.56
CA GLY A 293 21.05 15.80 -22.92
C GLY A 293 21.86 17.02 -23.38
N SER A 294 22.78 16.78 -24.32
CA SER A 294 23.68 17.79 -24.89
C SER A 294 23.30 18.18 -26.32
N ASN A 295 22.01 18.15 -26.70
CA ASN A 295 21.61 18.27 -28.10
C ASN A 295 22.12 19.57 -28.76
N GLY A 296 23.17 19.47 -29.58
CA GLY A 296 23.76 20.59 -30.31
C GLY A 296 25.20 20.98 -29.90
N LEU A 297 25.85 20.23 -29.01
CA LEU A 297 27.27 20.42 -28.67
C LEU A 297 28.15 19.39 -29.40
N GLU A 298 29.36 19.80 -29.79
CA GLU A 298 30.41 18.91 -30.30
C GLU A 298 30.63 17.75 -29.31
N GLU A 299 30.89 16.54 -29.83
CA GLU A 299 31.06 15.26 -29.10
C GLU A 299 32.08 15.29 -27.93
N SER A 300 32.80 16.40 -27.73
CA SER A 300 33.83 16.57 -26.70
C SER A 300 33.31 17.01 -25.32
N SER A 301 32.08 17.53 -25.18
CA SER A 301 31.47 17.78 -23.87
C SER A 301 30.47 16.68 -23.55
N GLY A 302 30.89 15.68 -22.78
CA GLY A 302 30.03 14.57 -22.35
C GLY A 302 28.72 15.02 -21.68
N PRO A 303 27.77 14.10 -21.45
CA PRO A 303 26.47 14.43 -20.87
C PRO A 303 26.61 15.15 -19.53
N TRP A 304 25.80 16.20 -19.34
CA TRP A 304 25.73 16.93 -18.07
C TRP A 304 25.10 16.03 -17.03
N HIS A 305 25.82 15.73 -15.96
CA HIS A 305 25.35 14.81 -14.93
C HIS A 305 25.56 15.38 -13.52
N GLU A 306 24.68 15.00 -12.61
CA GLU A 306 24.76 15.27 -11.18
C GLU A 306 24.48 13.98 -10.41
N HIS A 307 25.22 13.78 -9.33
CA HIS A 307 25.11 12.60 -8.49
C HIS A 307 24.37 12.97 -7.19
N LEU A 308 23.24 12.31 -6.95
CA LEU A 308 22.44 12.45 -5.74
C LEU A 308 22.68 11.23 -4.84
N ARG A 309 23.13 11.46 -3.61
CA ARG A 309 23.45 10.37 -2.68
C ARG A 309 22.87 10.65 -1.30
N GLU A 310 22.06 9.72 -0.82
CA GLU A 310 21.49 9.68 0.52
C GLU A 310 21.77 8.29 1.09
N THR A 311 22.43 8.22 2.24
CA THR A 311 22.83 6.95 2.87
C THR A 311 21.83 6.43 3.88
N GLY A 312 20.80 7.22 4.22
CA GLY A 312 19.74 6.79 5.11
C GLY A 312 19.11 7.93 5.87
N ARG A 313 17.94 8.37 5.42
CA ARG A 313 17.16 9.44 6.07
C ARG A 313 15.78 8.94 6.45
N ILE A 314 15.33 9.32 7.64
CA ILE A 314 13.95 9.12 8.07
C ILE A 314 13.07 10.16 7.39
N THR A 315 12.03 9.67 6.73
CA THR A 315 10.99 10.48 6.08
C THR A 315 9.67 10.14 6.77
N GLY A 316 8.99 11.13 7.32
CA GLY A 316 7.87 10.86 8.20
C GLY A 316 7.08 12.11 8.55
N PHE A 317 5.82 11.88 8.91
CA PHE A 317 4.73 12.83 8.97
C PHE A 317 4.83 13.87 10.11
N SER A 318 4.53 15.13 9.81
CA SER A 318 3.90 16.07 10.76
C SER A 318 2.39 15.81 10.74
N LEU A 319 1.74 15.80 11.91
CA LEU A 319 0.27 15.67 12.06
C LEU A 319 -0.56 16.65 11.21
N ASP A 320 0.05 17.75 10.75
CA ASP A 320 -0.60 18.78 9.93
C ASP A 320 -0.83 18.33 8.47
N GLU A 321 0.05 17.52 7.89
CA GLU A 321 0.03 17.18 6.46
C GLU A 321 -1.17 16.28 6.05
N HIS A 322 -1.81 15.60 7.02
CA HIS A 322 -2.94 14.68 6.77
C HIS A 322 -4.22 15.48 6.50
N ARG A 323 -4.33 16.66 7.11
CA ARG A 323 -5.37 17.65 6.81
C ARG A 323 -5.00 18.51 5.58
N ALA A 324 -3.77 18.39 5.06
CA ALA A 324 -3.19 19.33 4.11
C ALA A 324 -3.19 18.89 2.65
N MET A 325 -3.59 17.66 2.33
CA MET A 325 -3.97 17.36 0.94
C MET A 325 -5.20 18.19 0.51
N ASP A 326 -5.96 18.72 1.46
CA ASP A 326 -6.98 19.75 1.23
C ASP A 326 -6.35 21.11 0.79
N LYS A 327 -5.08 21.38 1.14
CA LYS A 327 -4.31 22.59 0.79
C LYS A 327 -3.41 22.43 -0.45
N ARG A 328 -3.58 21.39 -1.27
CA ARG A 328 -2.93 21.24 -2.60
C ARG A 328 -1.40 21.42 -2.60
N GLY A 329 -0.67 20.74 -1.69
CA GLY A 329 0.80 20.64 -1.70
C GLY A 329 1.59 21.80 -1.04
N VAL A 330 0.89 22.80 -0.48
CA VAL A 330 1.53 24.01 0.11
C VAL A 330 2.40 23.68 1.33
N GLU A 331 1.95 22.78 2.21
CA GLU A 331 2.70 22.46 3.44
C GLU A 331 3.99 21.68 3.14
N THR A 332 3.93 20.69 2.24
CA THR A 332 5.11 19.96 1.77
C THR A 332 6.12 20.93 1.14
N PHE A 333 5.64 21.90 0.34
CA PHE A 333 6.51 22.93 -0.23
C PHE A 333 7.19 23.78 0.86
N THR A 334 6.42 24.31 1.83
CA THR A 334 6.97 25.12 2.92
C THR A 334 8.00 24.34 3.74
N ARG A 335 7.72 23.09 4.10
CA ARG A 335 8.63 22.23 4.86
C ARG A 335 9.94 22.00 4.11
N LEU A 336 9.87 21.59 2.85
CA LEU A 336 11.07 21.34 2.04
C LEU A 336 11.87 22.64 1.82
N GLN A 337 11.18 23.77 1.64
CA GLN A 337 11.82 25.09 1.54
C GLN A 337 12.56 25.48 2.82
N GLU A 338 11.98 25.25 4.00
CA GLU A 338 12.64 25.51 5.29
C GLU A 338 13.85 24.62 5.52
N GLN A 339 13.75 23.34 5.13
CA GLN A 339 14.88 22.40 5.22
C GLN A 339 16.03 22.81 4.29
N TRP A 340 15.72 23.31 3.09
CA TRP A 340 16.71 23.65 2.06
C TRP A 340 17.00 25.15 2.07
N LYS A 341 17.84 25.57 3.02
CA LYS A 341 18.24 26.96 3.35
C LYS A 341 18.78 27.80 2.16
N GLY A 342 17.91 28.20 1.23
CA GLY A 342 18.17 29.26 0.24
C GLY A 342 18.37 28.83 -1.22
N GLU A 343 18.58 27.55 -1.53
CA GLU A 343 18.66 27.03 -2.91
C GLU A 343 17.42 26.22 -3.30
N VAL A 344 16.23 26.84 -3.16
CA VAL A 344 14.98 26.21 -3.59
C VAL A 344 14.87 26.33 -5.10
N LEU A 345 15.10 25.21 -5.79
CA LEU A 345 15.05 25.11 -7.25
C LEU A 345 13.77 24.46 -7.76
N PHE A 346 12.88 24.02 -6.86
CA PHE A 346 11.56 23.50 -7.16
C PHE A 346 10.47 24.52 -6.80
N THR A 347 9.27 24.31 -7.30
CA THR A 347 8.10 25.16 -7.11
C THR A 347 6.95 24.36 -6.50
N LEU A 348 5.92 25.05 -6.03
CA LEU A 348 4.66 24.40 -5.64
C LEU A 348 4.03 23.61 -6.80
N HIS A 349 4.23 24.05 -8.05
CA HIS A 349 3.77 23.29 -9.21
C HIS A 349 4.49 21.93 -9.32
N ASP A 350 5.79 21.89 -9.07
CA ASP A 350 6.58 20.65 -9.11
C ASP A 350 6.14 19.68 -8.00
N VAL A 351 5.82 20.19 -6.81
CA VAL A 351 5.24 19.38 -5.72
C VAL A 351 3.91 18.77 -6.15
N ARG A 352 3.02 19.55 -6.76
CA ARG A 352 1.73 19.06 -7.27
C ARG A 352 1.90 18.02 -8.37
N LYS A 353 2.82 18.27 -9.31
CA LYS A 353 3.17 17.32 -10.38
C LYS A 353 3.71 16.00 -9.81
N GLY A 354 4.64 16.08 -8.86
CA GLY A 354 5.16 14.90 -8.16
C GLY A 354 4.05 14.11 -7.46
N GLN A 355 3.10 14.80 -6.81
CA GLN A 355 1.91 14.17 -6.20
C GLN A 355 1.01 13.51 -7.25
N GLU A 356 0.77 14.15 -8.40
CA GLU A 356 0.00 13.60 -9.52
C GLU A 356 0.68 12.35 -10.11
N TRP A 357 2.01 12.35 -10.22
CA TRP A 357 2.79 11.19 -10.67
C TRP A 357 2.71 10.01 -9.72
N LEU A 358 2.60 10.28 -8.42
CA LEU A 358 2.47 9.27 -7.38
C LEU A 358 1.00 8.95 -7.03
N GLN A 359 0.05 9.41 -7.85
CA GLN A 359 -1.36 9.17 -7.59
C GLN A 359 -1.65 7.65 -7.69
N GLY A 360 -1.81 7.02 -6.52
CA GLY A 360 -2.20 5.62 -6.44
C GLY A 360 -3.67 5.39 -6.78
N LEU A 361 -4.16 4.21 -6.46
CA LEU A 361 -5.57 3.86 -6.61
C LEU A 361 -6.37 4.44 -5.44
N PHE A 362 -7.56 4.95 -5.70
CA PHE A 362 -8.52 5.25 -4.65
C PHE A 362 -8.97 3.92 -4.04
N ALA A 363 -8.80 3.79 -2.73
CA ALA A 363 -9.21 2.63 -1.97
C ALA A 363 -10.22 3.09 -0.90
N GLN A 364 -10.81 2.20 -0.10
CA GLN A 364 -11.86 2.57 0.86
C GLN A 364 -11.37 3.46 2.04
N HIS A 365 -10.12 3.90 2.01
CA HIS A 365 -9.47 4.66 3.07
C HIS A 365 -8.54 5.73 2.48
N ASP A 366 -8.58 6.92 3.09
CA ASP A 366 -7.81 8.07 2.62
C ASP A 366 -6.33 7.93 3.00
N ARG A 367 -5.49 7.64 1.99
CA ARG A 367 -4.04 7.48 2.12
C ARG A 367 -3.23 8.51 1.37
N ALA A 368 -3.86 9.65 1.10
CA ALA A 368 -3.20 10.91 0.76
C ALA A 368 -1.85 11.11 1.48
N GLY A 369 -1.84 10.87 2.79
CA GLY A 369 -0.71 11.06 3.69
C GLY A 369 0.18 9.83 3.96
N HIS A 370 0.30 8.90 3.04
CA HIS A 370 1.15 7.73 3.28
C HIS A 370 2.64 8.07 3.25
N THR A 371 3.38 7.61 4.25
CA THR A 371 4.81 7.89 4.39
C THR A 371 5.60 7.39 3.19
N GLU A 372 5.17 6.30 2.55
CA GLU A 372 5.77 5.76 1.32
C GLU A 372 5.68 6.77 0.17
N ARG A 373 4.53 7.42 0.02
CA ARG A 373 4.32 8.43 -1.03
C ARG A 373 5.13 9.68 -0.76
N GLN A 374 5.20 10.12 0.50
CA GLN A 374 6.01 11.27 0.89
C GLN A 374 7.49 11.00 0.64
N ALA A 375 7.97 9.82 1.03
CA ALA A 375 9.34 9.38 0.74
C ALA A 375 9.68 9.45 -0.75
N LEU A 376 8.80 8.93 -1.62
CA LEU A 376 8.97 9.00 -3.07
C LEU A 376 8.88 10.44 -3.60
N LEU A 377 8.00 11.27 -3.03
CA LEU A 377 7.83 12.66 -3.43
C LEU A 377 9.09 13.48 -3.13
N GLU A 378 9.72 13.29 -1.97
CA GLU A 378 10.97 13.96 -1.63
C GLU A 378 12.06 13.64 -2.65
N VAL A 379 12.21 12.36 -3.04
CA VAL A 379 13.16 11.96 -4.07
C VAL A 379 12.84 12.60 -5.43
N ILE A 380 11.56 12.68 -5.82
CA ILE A 380 11.15 13.39 -7.05
C ILE A 380 11.59 14.86 -7.00
N ILE A 381 11.40 15.54 -5.86
CA ILE A 381 11.78 16.95 -5.72
C ILE A 381 13.31 17.14 -5.76
N GLU A 382 14.08 16.21 -5.20
CA GLU A 382 15.54 16.20 -5.31
C GLU A 382 16.00 16.03 -6.77
N ILE A 383 15.38 15.12 -7.51
CA ILE A 383 15.65 14.90 -8.95
C ILE A 383 15.31 16.16 -9.77
N ILE A 384 14.11 16.73 -9.60
CA ILE A 384 13.70 17.95 -10.32
C ILE A 384 14.67 19.09 -10.04
N SER A 385 15.10 19.23 -8.79
CA SER A 385 16.06 20.26 -8.40
C SER A 385 17.44 20.03 -9.04
N ALA A 386 17.90 18.78 -9.16
CA ALA A 386 19.12 18.43 -9.85
C ALA A 386 19.06 18.75 -11.35
N ILE A 387 17.95 18.40 -12.02
CA ILE A 387 17.72 18.75 -13.43
C ILE A 387 17.84 20.26 -13.63
N ARG A 388 17.18 21.06 -12.78
CA ARG A 388 17.25 22.53 -12.88
C ARG A 388 18.62 23.11 -12.54
N ARG A 389 19.41 22.49 -11.66
CA ARG A 389 20.82 22.86 -11.45
C ARG A 389 21.64 22.64 -12.71
N LEU A 390 21.47 21.48 -13.34
CA LEU A 390 22.16 21.13 -14.58
C LEU A 390 21.77 22.07 -15.73
N GLU A 391 20.48 22.38 -15.89
CA GLU A 391 19.99 23.36 -16.88
C GLU A 391 20.61 24.75 -16.69
N ARG A 392 20.70 25.23 -15.43
CA ARG A 392 21.34 26.51 -15.13
C ARG A 392 22.82 26.51 -15.46
N ARG A 393 23.56 25.44 -15.12
CA ARG A 393 24.99 25.29 -15.44
C ARG A 393 25.22 25.23 -16.95
N GLN A 394 24.40 24.47 -17.67
CA GLN A 394 24.46 24.35 -19.13
C GLN A 394 24.16 25.71 -19.79
N SER A 395 23.14 26.43 -19.33
CA SER A 395 22.78 27.76 -19.87
C SER A 395 23.87 28.81 -19.65
N GLN A 396 24.55 28.78 -18.49
CA GLN A 396 25.70 29.64 -18.20
C GLN A 396 26.88 29.33 -19.12
N PHE A 397 27.18 28.05 -19.36
CA PHE A 397 28.24 27.61 -20.28
C PHE A 397 27.95 28.01 -21.73
N LEU A 398 26.70 27.86 -22.17
CA LEU A 398 26.25 28.15 -23.53
C LEU A 398 25.95 29.63 -23.81
N HIS A 399 26.28 30.54 -22.88
CA HIS A 399 26.02 31.98 -23.01
C HIS A 399 24.55 32.30 -23.36
N GLY A 400 23.60 31.53 -22.82
CA GLY A 400 22.17 31.73 -23.06
C GLY A 400 21.61 31.16 -24.36
N ARG A 401 22.36 30.34 -25.12
CA ARG A 401 21.78 29.56 -26.23
C ARG A 401 20.98 28.38 -25.69
N ALA A 402 19.71 28.28 -26.09
CA ALA A 402 18.82 27.20 -25.66
C ALA A 402 19.28 25.84 -26.21
N VAL A 403 19.47 24.86 -25.32
CA VAL A 403 19.74 23.47 -25.67
C VAL A 403 18.93 22.56 -24.74
N THR A 404 18.22 21.60 -25.33
CA THR A 404 17.33 20.59 -24.72
C THR A 404 16.11 21.13 -23.96
N GLN A 405 15.02 20.36 -23.92
CA GLN A 405 13.82 20.68 -23.14
C GLN A 405 13.64 19.72 -21.95
N PRO A 406 14.54 19.69 -20.94
CA PRO A 406 14.32 18.89 -19.73
C PRO A 406 13.06 19.33 -18.97
N GLU A 407 12.62 20.59 -19.11
CA GLU A 407 11.27 21.01 -18.68
C GLU A 407 10.15 20.12 -19.24
N THR A 408 10.24 19.65 -20.49
CA THR A 408 9.25 18.73 -21.07
C THR A 408 9.34 17.33 -20.44
N SER A 409 10.54 16.89 -20.04
CA SER A 409 10.70 15.66 -19.25
C SER A 409 9.99 15.77 -17.90
N ILE A 410 10.11 16.94 -17.24
CA ILE A 410 9.39 17.25 -16.00
C ILE A 410 7.89 17.29 -16.29
N GLU A 411 7.41 18.05 -17.26
CA GLU A 411 5.97 18.20 -17.53
C GLU A 411 5.25 16.87 -17.78
N LEU A 412 5.88 15.96 -18.54
CA LEU A 412 5.36 14.66 -18.92
C LEU A 412 5.73 13.53 -17.92
N GLY A 413 6.68 13.78 -17.02
CA GLY A 413 7.17 12.79 -16.05
C GLY A 413 7.89 11.60 -16.70
N LEU A 414 8.73 11.85 -17.70
CA LEU A 414 9.50 10.84 -18.42
C LEU A 414 11.00 11.05 -18.22
N PHE A 415 11.66 10.10 -17.56
CA PHE A 415 13.07 10.21 -17.14
C PHE A 415 13.94 9.06 -17.66
N ASP A 416 13.61 8.54 -18.84
CA ASP A 416 14.35 7.48 -19.55
C ASP A 416 15.41 8.05 -20.52
N GLY A 417 15.53 9.38 -20.62
CA GLY A 417 16.41 10.07 -21.56
C GLY A 417 15.74 10.48 -22.88
N SER A 418 14.54 9.98 -23.19
CA SER A 418 13.86 10.25 -24.46
C SER A 418 13.51 11.73 -24.67
N LEU A 419 13.29 12.46 -23.57
CA LEU A 419 12.95 13.89 -23.57
C LEU A 419 14.05 14.77 -22.97
N GLY A 420 15.28 14.27 -22.95
CA GLY A 420 16.45 15.05 -22.55
C GLY A 420 16.82 15.01 -21.07
N ALA A 421 16.09 14.27 -20.22
CA ALA A 421 16.52 13.92 -18.87
C ALA A 421 16.48 12.41 -18.65
N ALA A 422 17.53 11.84 -18.06
CA ALA A 422 17.63 10.45 -17.67
C ALA A 422 18.02 10.34 -16.20
N VAL A 423 17.41 9.42 -15.46
CA VAL A 423 17.79 9.12 -14.07
C VAL A 423 18.08 7.64 -13.94
N ARG A 424 19.25 7.31 -13.40
CA ARG A 424 19.71 5.92 -13.21
C ARG A 424 20.25 5.72 -11.80
N GLY A 425 20.33 4.48 -11.35
CA GLY A 425 20.96 4.15 -10.08
C GLY A 425 20.11 3.20 -9.25
N GLN A 426 20.21 3.33 -7.93
CA GLN A 426 19.51 2.47 -6.99
C GLN A 426 18.83 3.26 -5.87
N MET A 427 17.71 2.72 -5.40
CA MET A 427 16.94 3.30 -4.31
C MET A 427 16.42 2.19 -3.39
N GLN A 428 16.52 2.44 -2.11
CA GLN A 428 16.01 1.60 -1.03
C GLN A 428 15.00 2.39 -0.21
N VAL A 429 13.85 1.79 0.05
CA VAL A 429 12.84 2.36 0.94
C VAL A 429 12.43 1.31 1.94
N PHE A 430 12.51 1.66 3.22
CA PHE A 430 11.98 0.85 4.30
C PHE A 430 10.75 1.54 4.89
N VAL A 431 9.67 0.79 5.10
CA VAL A 431 8.44 1.32 5.67
C VAL A 431 8.16 0.61 6.99
N CYS A 432 7.79 1.34 8.05
CA CYS A 432 7.51 0.71 9.34
C CYS A 432 6.20 -0.11 9.37
N HIS A 433 5.53 -0.28 8.24
CA HIS A 433 4.34 -1.12 8.06
C HIS A 433 4.28 -1.70 6.64
N PHE A 434 3.46 -2.74 6.42
CA PHE A 434 3.27 -3.28 5.08
C PHE A 434 2.44 -2.34 4.18
N CYS A 435 2.84 -2.26 2.91
CA CYS A 435 2.17 -1.43 1.91
C CYS A 435 0.76 -1.94 1.58
N CYS A 436 -0.22 -1.02 1.51
CA CYS A 436 -1.51 -1.31 0.87
C CYS A 436 -1.38 -1.32 -0.66
N ILE A 437 -2.44 -1.76 -1.35
CA ILE A 437 -2.46 -1.80 -2.82
C ILE A 437 -2.30 -0.40 -3.42
N SER A 438 -2.89 0.62 -2.79
CA SER A 438 -2.75 2.00 -3.22
C SER A 438 -1.30 2.53 -3.14
N CYS A 439 -0.52 2.11 -2.12
CA CYS A 439 0.90 2.42 -2.03
C CYS A 439 1.73 1.63 -3.05
N MET A 440 1.42 0.36 -3.25
CA MET A 440 2.04 -0.44 -4.32
C MET A 440 1.81 0.18 -5.70
N ALA A 441 0.63 0.76 -5.95
CA ALA A 441 0.33 1.49 -7.18
C ALA A 441 1.14 2.79 -7.31
N ALA A 442 1.33 3.56 -6.23
CA ALA A 442 2.18 4.74 -6.24
C ALA A 442 3.66 4.37 -6.53
N ILE A 443 4.15 3.33 -5.89
CA ILE A 443 5.48 2.74 -6.15
C ILE A 443 5.59 2.27 -7.61
N SER A 444 4.55 1.64 -8.14
CA SER A 444 4.51 1.18 -9.53
C SER A 444 4.57 2.34 -10.53
N ASN A 445 3.87 3.45 -10.25
CA ASN A 445 3.97 4.66 -11.06
C ASN A 445 5.37 5.27 -11.01
N PHE A 446 6.01 5.31 -9.83
CA PHE A 446 7.40 5.75 -9.70
C PHE A 446 8.33 4.88 -10.56
N ALA A 447 8.23 3.55 -10.44
CA ALA A 447 9.05 2.60 -11.19
C ALA A 447 8.88 2.76 -12.72
N ARG A 448 7.66 3.07 -13.20
CA ARG A 448 7.42 3.38 -14.62
C ARG A 448 8.19 4.63 -15.07
N ARG A 449 8.20 5.68 -14.24
CA ARG A 449 8.78 6.99 -14.57
C ARG A 449 10.30 6.99 -14.55
N PHE A 450 10.87 6.15 -13.70
CA PHE A 450 12.31 6.01 -13.51
C PHE A 450 12.76 4.58 -13.87
N PRO A 451 12.63 4.17 -15.15
CA PRO A 451 12.82 2.76 -15.55
C PRO A 451 14.26 2.25 -15.38
N HIS A 452 15.23 3.15 -15.21
CA HIS A 452 16.63 2.83 -14.97
C HIS A 452 17.05 2.93 -13.50
N VAL A 453 16.10 3.19 -12.59
CA VAL A 453 16.33 3.16 -11.14
C VAL A 453 15.93 1.79 -10.60
N LYS A 454 16.90 1.06 -10.05
CA LYS A 454 16.65 -0.20 -9.38
C LYS A 454 16.12 0.07 -7.97
N MET A 455 14.88 -0.30 -7.72
CA MET A 455 14.18 0.02 -6.48
C MET A 455 13.99 -1.23 -5.62
N HIS A 456 14.32 -1.12 -4.34
CA HIS A 456 14.13 -2.16 -3.34
C HIS A 456 13.29 -1.62 -2.17
N ILE A 457 12.16 -2.26 -1.93
CA ILE A 457 11.25 -1.97 -0.83
C ILE A 457 11.41 -3.05 0.21
N ASP A 458 11.53 -2.64 1.47
CA ASP A 458 11.32 -3.50 2.61
C ASP A 458 10.36 -2.84 3.58
N TYR A 459 9.78 -3.64 4.46
CA TYR A 459 8.86 -3.15 5.45
C TYR A 459 8.75 -4.06 6.65
N ASP A 460 8.18 -3.48 7.69
CA ASP A 460 7.82 -4.19 8.89
C ASP A 460 6.40 -4.75 8.89
N ASP A 461 6.22 -5.90 9.54
CA ASP A 461 4.90 -6.39 9.89
C ASP A 461 4.52 -5.79 11.26
N CYS A 462 4.12 -4.51 11.25
CA CYS A 462 3.79 -3.77 12.48
C CYS A 462 2.66 -4.42 13.30
N TRP A 463 1.97 -5.42 12.74
CA TRP A 463 0.95 -6.19 13.43
C TRP A 463 1.55 -7.31 14.27
N ARG A 464 2.71 -7.88 13.91
CA ARG A 464 3.43 -8.83 14.77
C ARG A 464 4.03 -8.13 16.00
N THR A 465 4.60 -6.93 15.84
CA THR A 465 5.22 -6.17 16.95
C THR A 465 4.20 -5.58 17.93
N ARG A 466 2.92 -5.45 17.55
CA ARG A 466 1.84 -5.07 18.49
C ARG A 466 1.28 -6.23 19.31
N LEU A 467 1.45 -7.47 18.85
CA LEU A 467 0.74 -8.64 19.37
C LEU A 467 1.62 -9.53 20.25
N LEU A 468 2.94 -9.39 20.20
CA LEU A 468 3.88 -10.28 20.90
C LEU A 468 4.72 -9.62 21.99
N ASP A 469 4.71 -8.29 22.11
CA ASP A 469 5.43 -7.54 23.16
C ASP A 469 4.46 -7.01 24.25
N VAL A 470 3.58 -7.89 24.76
CA VAL A 470 2.87 -7.72 26.05
C VAL A 470 2.90 -9.02 26.83
#